data_AF-A0A968L5Q9-F1
#
_entry.id   AF-A0A968L5Q9-F1
#
_cell.length_a   1.000
_cell.length_b   1.000
_cell.length_c   1.000
_cell.angle_alpha   90.00
_cell.angle_beta   90.00
_cell.angle_gamma   90.00
#
_symmetry.space_group_name_H-M   'P 1'
#
loop_
_entity.id
_entity.type
_entity.pdbx_description
1 polymer ?
#
loop_
_entity_poly.entity_id
_entity_poly.type
_entity_poly.pdbx_seq_one_letter_code
_entity_poly.pdbx_strand_id
1 'polypeptide(L)'
;MASQPRARRRAVRRARPAGRNPGHDPPQSRGGRRCRLWPARGRARRPAIGSRRRAAPAAAGGGQRPGPARRSKRRAGACRGGGVKRGSKPARQVPLGRARVAASILDADLGNLAHAVKRVEREGGDRIHLDVMDAHFVPNLTFGAVTIKALRRRTRLPFDAHLMISEPGRYIDEYLDAGCDSITFHVEVSAEQIEPTLRRVREAGRAAGLALRPGTPLAALEPYRELLDIVMVMTVEPGFGGQAFMEDVARAKVLKARDLLTHKLHGGEVHVDGGVNRDNAELLGGFGADILVVGSALWTKGRDMGREIRLIRALADEGYQYALNDGVPPIPRDKLVTFATLPRAEARTLRDEIEAAGIPVLLFRSAADPPDMDDGQRHWDLLLPAASEAAAAERFGSPRAGRERKTPA
;
A
#
# COMPACT_ATOMS: atom_id res chain seq x y z
N MET A 1 -65.22 -3.24 53.99
CA MET A 1 -65.27 -3.67 52.58
C MET A 1 -63.88 -4.16 52.22
N ALA A 2 -63.60 -5.47 52.21
CA ALA A 2 -63.97 -6.46 51.19
C ALA A 2 -63.28 -6.18 49.84
N SER A 3 -62.54 -7.10 49.19
CA SER A 3 -62.08 -8.46 49.57
C SER A 3 -61.06 -8.97 48.54
N GLN A 4 -60.04 -9.74 48.94
CA GLN A 4 -59.29 -10.65 48.04
C GLN A 4 -60.14 -11.95 47.77
N PRO A 5 -59.66 -13.09 47.18
CA PRO A 5 -58.33 -13.44 46.62
C PRO A 5 -58.33 -14.39 45.37
N ARG A 6 -57.15 -14.99 45.06
CA ARG A 6 -56.89 -16.28 44.33
C ARG A 6 -56.86 -16.23 42.80
N ALA A 7 -56.18 -17.12 42.06
CA ALA A 7 -55.01 -18.03 42.24
C ALA A 7 -54.66 -18.62 40.82
N ARG A 8 -53.75 -19.57 40.53
CA ARG A 8 -52.97 -20.61 41.27
C ARG A 8 -51.58 -20.81 40.62
N ARG A 9 -50.70 -21.58 41.28
CA ARG A 9 -49.42 -22.11 40.75
C ARG A 9 -49.61 -23.44 39.96
N ARG A 10 -48.71 -23.74 39.03
CA ARG A 10 -48.04 -25.06 38.79
C ARG A 10 -46.95 -24.83 37.71
N ALA A 11 -45.66 -25.09 37.88
CA ALA A 11 -44.87 -26.19 38.45
C ALA A 11 -44.30 -27.17 37.39
N VAL A 12 -43.00 -26.99 37.11
CA VAL A 12 -41.93 -28.01 37.23
C VAL A 12 -42.12 -29.39 36.57
N ARG A 13 -41.23 -29.76 35.62
CA ARG A 13 -40.26 -30.86 35.82
C ARG A 13 -39.16 -30.95 34.74
N ARG A 14 -37.96 -31.36 35.18
CA ARG A 14 -36.80 -31.76 34.37
C ARG A 14 -36.95 -33.21 33.89
N ALA A 15 -36.31 -33.55 32.78
CA ALA A 15 -35.68 -34.86 32.56
C ALA A 15 -34.37 -34.68 31.78
N ARG A 16 -33.32 -35.43 32.14
CA ARG A 16 -32.04 -35.54 31.40
C ARG A 16 -31.95 -36.96 30.74
N PRO A 17 -30.79 -37.60 30.46
CA PRO A 17 -30.34 -37.76 29.07
C PRO A 17 -30.01 -39.21 28.66
N ALA A 18 -29.85 -39.44 27.35
CA ALA A 18 -29.07 -40.56 26.77
C ALA A 18 -28.81 -40.24 25.28
N GLY A 19 -27.71 -40.65 24.64
CA GLY A 19 -26.50 -41.28 25.16
C GLY A 19 -25.64 -41.89 24.04
N ARG A 20 -24.30 -41.81 24.19
CA ARG A 20 -23.25 -42.58 23.49
C ARG A 20 -23.03 -42.38 21.97
N ASN A 21 -21.79 -41.98 21.67
CA ASN A 21 -21.07 -42.29 20.43
C ASN A 21 -20.78 -43.81 20.36
N PRO A 22 -20.59 -44.42 19.17
CA PRO A 22 -19.22 -44.52 18.65
C PRO A 22 -19.10 -44.37 17.13
N GLY A 23 -17.89 -44.10 16.64
CA GLY A 23 -17.59 -44.05 15.20
C GLY A 23 -17.10 -45.40 14.65
N HIS A 24 -17.10 -45.52 13.31
CA HIS A 24 -16.11 -46.25 12.52
C HIS A 24 -16.27 -45.91 11.02
N ASP A 25 -15.17 -45.42 10.43
CA ASP A 25 -14.59 -45.68 9.11
C ASP A 25 -15.43 -45.73 7.79
N PRO A 26 -14.79 -45.41 6.64
CA PRO A 26 -15.49 -45.06 5.40
C PRO A 26 -15.72 -46.24 4.44
N PRO A 27 -16.70 -46.14 3.51
CA PRO A 27 -16.86 -47.12 2.43
C PRO A 27 -15.79 -46.95 1.34
N GLN A 28 -14.87 -47.91 1.25
CA GLN A 28 -13.93 -48.01 0.13
C GLN A 28 -14.56 -48.63 -1.13
N SER A 29 -14.39 -47.94 -2.26
CA SER A 29 -14.08 -48.43 -3.62
C SER A 29 -14.77 -49.69 -4.20
N ARG A 30 -15.24 -49.57 -5.46
CA ARG A 30 -15.02 -50.60 -6.49
C ARG A 30 -14.82 -50.00 -7.89
N GLY A 31 -13.83 -50.52 -8.63
CA GLY A 31 -13.61 -50.29 -10.07
C GLY A 31 -12.81 -49.02 -10.41
N GLY A 32 -11.52 -49.06 -10.79
CA GLY A 32 -10.65 -50.19 -11.09
C GLY A 32 -10.34 -50.30 -12.59
N ARG A 33 -9.28 -49.62 -13.06
CA ARG A 33 -8.61 -49.94 -14.34
C ARG A 33 -7.18 -49.39 -14.44
N ARG A 34 -6.22 -50.25 -14.06
CA ARG A 34 -4.84 -50.42 -14.57
C ARG A 34 -3.96 -49.18 -14.81
N CYS A 35 -2.92 -49.05 -13.97
CA CYS A 35 -1.67 -48.40 -14.36
C CYS A 35 -1.12 -48.96 -15.68
N ARG A 36 -0.59 -48.09 -16.55
CA ARG A 36 0.35 -48.48 -17.60
C ARG A 36 1.60 -47.62 -17.52
N LEU A 37 2.73 -48.32 -17.61
CA LEU A 37 4.07 -47.74 -17.60
C LEU A 37 4.38 -47.01 -18.91
N TRP A 38 5.33 -46.08 -18.76
CA TRP A 38 6.05 -45.32 -19.77
C TRP A 38 6.52 -46.14 -21.00
N PRO A 39 6.31 -45.67 -22.25
CA PRO A 39 7.06 -46.15 -23.40
C PRO A 39 8.25 -45.23 -23.71
N ALA A 40 9.47 -45.69 -23.41
CA ALA A 40 10.69 -45.04 -23.86
C ALA A 40 11.16 -45.66 -25.18
N ARG A 41 11.15 -44.88 -26.26
CA ARG A 41 11.95 -45.08 -27.48
C ARG A 41 12.32 -43.69 -28.01
N GLY A 42 13.56 -43.33 -28.32
CA GLY A 42 14.80 -44.11 -28.33
C GLY A 42 15.46 -44.10 -29.69
N ARG A 43 16.39 -43.16 -29.91
CA ARG A 43 17.53 -43.34 -30.83
C ARG A 43 18.77 -42.73 -30.20
N ALA A 44 19.61 -43.61 -29.67
CA ALA A 44 20.98 -43.27 -29.28
C ALA A 44 21.90 -43.35 -30.51
N ARG A 45 22.97 -42.56 -30.51
CA ARG A 45 24.29 -43.04 -30.92
C ARG A 45 25.30 -42.69 -29.83
N ARG A 46 26.18 -43.65 -29.57
CA ARG A 46 27.17 -43.69 -28.46
C ARG A 46 28.58 -43.84 -29.10
N PRO A 47 29.68 -44.00 -28.34
CA PRO A 47 30.71 -42.97 -28.23
C PRO A 47 32.07 -43.41 -28.81
N ALA A 48 33.10 -42.59 -28.63
CA ALA A 48 34.49 -43.05 -28.62
C ALA A 48 35.26 -42.38 -27.48
N ILE A 49 36.19 -43.13 -26.87
CA ILE A 49 37.00 -42.79 -25.71
C ILE A 49 38.40 -42.36 -26.19
N GLY A 50 39.03 -41.38 -25.55
CA GLY A 50 40.40 -40.96 -25.87
C GLY A 50 41.10 -40.27 -24.71
N SER A 51 41.93 -41.02 -23.97
CA SER A 51 42.70 -40.51 -22.83
C SER A 51 44.04 -39.90 -23.25
N ARG A 52 44.51 -38.89 -22.47
CA ARG A 52 45.90 -38.59 -22.03
C ARG A 52 45.97 -37.09 -21.66
N ARG A 53 46.20 -36.73 -20.39
CA ARG A 53 47.48 -36.69 -19.63
C ARG A 53 48.55 -35.74 -20.21
N ARG A 54 48.86 -34.74 -19.37
CA ARG A 54 50.16 -34.10 -19.06
C ARG A 54 50.65 -32.87 -19.84
N ALA A 55 51.16 -31.96 -19.01
CA ALA A 55 52.33 -31.10 -19.17
C ALA A 55 52.17 -29.76 -19.91
N ALA A 56 52.26 -28.69 -19.12
CA ALA A 56 52.96 -27.48 -19.54
C ALA A 56 54.47 -27.78 -19.74
N PRO A 57 55.20 -26.84 -20.37
CA PRO A 57 56.37 -26.32 -19.66
C PRO A 57 56.32 -24.80 -19.49
N ALA A 58 57.01 -24.33 -18.46
CA ALA A 58 57.34 -22.92 -18.25
C ALA A 58 58.77 -22.63 -18.77
N ALA A 59 59.29 -21.44 -18.41
CA ALA A 59 60.64 -20.92 -18.71
C ALA A 59 60.88 -20.41 -20.16
N ALA A 60 61.71 -19.39 -20.40
CA ALA A 60 62.31 -18.39 -19.48
C ALA A 60 62.88 -17.19 -20.28
N GLY A 61 63.25 -16.12 -19.57
CA GLY A 61 64.03 -14.98 -20.10
C GLY A 61 63.16 -13.88 -20.74
N GLY A 62 63.40 -12.58 -20.54
CA GLY A 62 64.54 -11.92 -19.87
C GLY A 62 65.12 -10.86 -20.79
N GLY A 63 65.31 -9.63 -20.31
CA GLY A 63 65.89 -8.54 -21.11
C GLY A 63 65.26 -7.18 -20.84
N GLN A 64 66.09 -6.13 -20.81
CA GLN A 64 65.71 -4.78 -20.41
C GLN A 64 65.65 -3.81 -21.61
N ARG A 65 64.83 -2.76 -21.47
CA ARG A 65 64.90 -1.36 -21.99
C ARG A 65 66.16 -0.90 -22.79
N PRO A 66 66.12 0.27 -23.49
CA PRO A 66 65.01 0.95 -24.21
C PRO A 66 65.40 1.75 -25.51
N GLY A 67 64.38 2.21 -26.26
CA GLY A 67 64.44 3.43 -27.12
C GLY A 67 64.82 3.26 -28.61
N PRO A 68 64.75 4.32 -29.45
CA PRO A 68 64.34 5.71 -29.18
C PRO A 68 63.10 6.19 -29.99
N ALA A 69 62.76 7.48 -29.88
CA ALA A 69 61.49 8.07 -30.32
C ALA A 69 61.44 8.58 -31.78
N ARG A 70 60.21 8.76 -32.31
CA ARG A 70 59.91 9.77 -33.34
C ARG A 70 58.76 10.69 -32.91
N ARG A 71 58.99 12.01 -33.07
CA ARG A 71 58.04 13.10 -32.76
C ARG A 71 57.04 13.31 -33.90
N SER A 72 55.81 13.72 -33.56
CA SER A 72 55.15 14.82 -34.30
C SER A 72 54.18 15.66 -33.44
N LYS A 73 54.65 16.86 -33.08
CA LYS A 73 53.95 18.14 -32.88
C LYS A 73 52.57 18.17 -32.19
N ARG A 74 52.57 18.73 -30.97
CA ARG A 74 51.46 19.49 -30.36
C ARG A 74 51.07 20.71 -31.22
N ARG A 75 49.79 21.09 -31.18
CA ARG A 75 49.36 22.48 -30.95
C ARG A 75 48.27 22.48 -29.87
N ALA A 76 48.16 23.57 -29.13
CA ALA A 76 47.29 23.68 -27.96
C ALA A 76 46.46 24.97 -28.03
N GLY A 77 45.33 24.97 -27.32
CA GLY A 77 44.73 26.18 -26.75
C GLY A 77 43.68 26.92 -27.59
N ALA A 78 42.42 26.73 -27.22
CA ALA A 78 41.45 27.82 -27.05
C ALA A 78 40.27 27.33 -26.20
N CYS A 79 40.12 27.83 -24.98
CA CYS A 79 38.92 27.65 -24.16
C CYS A 79 38.13 28.96 -24.13
N ARG A 80 36.81 28.90 -24.37
CA ARG A 80 35.70 29.67 -23.77
C ARG A 80 34.55 29.83 -24.77
N GLY A 81 33.31 29.71 -24.29
CA GLY A 81 32.08 29.82 -25.07
C GLY A 81 31.00 28.92 -24.47
N GLY A 82 30.19 29.45 -23.55
CA GLY A 82 29.26 28.64 -22.76
C GLY A 82 28.02 28.20 -23.54
N GLY A 83 27.70 26.89 -23.49
CA GLY A 83 26.42 26.33 -23.88
C GLY A 83 25.66 25.84 -22.65
N VAL A 84 24.54 26.48 -22.31
CA VAL A 84 23.72 26.13 -21.14
C VAL A 84 23.18 24.71 -21.25
N LYS A 85 23.32 23.92 -20.17
CA LYS A 85 22.74 22.57 -20.05
C LYS A 85 21.21 22.65 -20.17
N ARG A 86 20.65 22.31 -21.34
CA ARG A 86 19.20 22.03 -21.45
C ARG A 86 18.92 20.65 -20.88
N GLY A 87 18.50 20.63 -19.61
CA GLY A 87 17.98 19.43 -18.98
C GLY A 87 16.56 19.13 -19.48
N SER A 88 16.26 17.84 -19.65
CA SER A 88 14.90 17.34 -19.83
C SER A 88 14.66 16.19 -18.86
N LYS A 89 14.24 16.52 -17.63
CA LYS A 89 13.53 15.55 -16.78
C LYS A 89 12.09 15.47 -17.30
N PRO A 90 11.59 14.32 -17.77
CA PRO A 90 10.15 14.12 -17.91
C PRO A 90 9.49 14.22 -16.52
N ALA A 91 8.23 14.65 -16.49
CA ALA A 91 7.58 15.12 -15.27
C ALA A 91 7.57 14.07 -14.14
N ARG A 92 8.00 14.49 -12.94
CA ARG A 92 7.64 13.81 -11.69
C ARG A 92 6.20 14.20 -11.39
N GLN A 93 5.23 13.49 -11.97
CA GLN A 93 3.81 13.74 -11.69
C GLN A 93 3.54 13.39 -10.22
N VAL A 94 3.44 14.41 -9.38
CA VAL A 94 3.03 14.27 -7.98
C VAL A 94 1.54 13.95 -7.93
N PRO A 95 1.12 12.96 -7.12
CA PRO A 95 -0.27 12.59 -6.90
C PRO A 95 -1.27 13.77 -6.83
N LEU A 96 -2.33 13.67 -7.63
CA LEU A 96 -3.59 14.38 -7.43
C LEU A 96 -4.39 13.63 -6.38
N GLY A 97 -4.84 14.32 -5.33
CA GLY A 97 -5.78 13.74 -4.38
C GLY A 97 -5.26 13.51 -2.98
N ARG A 98 -6.21 13.18 -2.10
CA ARG A 98 -5.94 12.55 -0.80
C ARG A 98 -5.63 11.06 -1.02
N ALA A 99 -6.41 10.40 -1.87
CA ALA A 99 -6.31 8.96 -2.06
C ALA A 99 -5.07 8.57 -2.87
N ARG A 100 -4.34 7.59 -2.37
CA ARG A 100 -3.13 6.98 -2.95
C ARG A 100 -3.42 5.52 -3.29
N VAL A 101 -2.84 5.02 -4.37
CA VAL A 101 -2.92 3.60 -4.76
C VAL A 101 -1.60 2.90 -4.44
N ALA A 102 -1.66 1.96 -3.50
CA ALA A 102 -0.59 1.01 -3.26
C ALA A 102 -0.84 -0.20 -4.17
N ALA A 103 0.04 -0.43 -5.14
CA ALA A 103 -0.12 -1.55 -6.06
C ALA A 103 0.40 -2.83 -5.39
N SER A 104 -0.50 -3.76 -5.06
CA SER A 104 -0.10 -5.11 -4.64
C SER A 104 0.55 -5.82 -5.82
N ILE A 105 1.74 -6.39 -5.58
CA ILE A 105 2.45 -7.21 -6.57
C ILE A 105 2.12 -8.70 -6.45
N LEU A 106 1.17 -9.09 -5.59
CA LEU A 106 0.72 -10.48 -5.43
C LEU A 106 0.16 -11.05 -6.75
N ASP A 107 -0.64 -10.24 -7.45
CA ASP A 107 -1.25 -10.59 -8.74
C ASP A 107 -0.34 -10.28 -9.96
N ALA A 108 0.94 -9.90 -9.73
CA ALA A 108 1.90 -9.60 -10.80
C ALA A 108 2.62 -10.85 -11.34
N ASP A 109 3.36 -10.70 -12.44
CA ASP A 109 4.30 -11.73 -12.90
C ASP A 109 5.45 -11.89 -11.87
N LEU A 110 5.31 -12.87 -10.99
CA LEU A 110 6.28 -13.21 -9.95
C LEU A 110 7.65 -13.63 -10.53
N GLY A 111 7.69 -14.09 -11.79
CA GLY A 111 8.94 -14.37 -12.51
C GLY A 111 9.69 -13.11 -12.93
N ASN A 112 9.02 -11.95 -12.94
CA ASN A 112 9.57 -10.68 -13.43
C ASN A 112 9.19 -9.47 -12.56
N LEU A 113 9.22 -9.64 -11.23
CA LEU A 113 8.89 -8.57 -10.27
C LEU A 113 9.71 -7.29 -10.46
N ALA A 114 10.94 -7.38 -10.99
CA ALA A 114 11.77 -6.22 -11.31
C ALA A 114 11.21 -5.36 -12.46
N HIS A 115 10.44 -5.94 -13.39
CA HIS A 115 9.64 -5.19 -14.35
C HIS A 115 8.35 -4.67 -13.70
N ALA A 116 7.68 -5.50 -12.89
CA ALA A 116 6.43 -5.13 -12.21
C ALA A 116 6.56 -3.82 -11.40
N VAL A 117 7.52 -3.73 -10.48
CA VAL A 117 7.69 -2.52 -9.64
C VAL A 117 8.09 -1.27 -10.45
N LYS A 118 8.84 -1.45 -11.54
CA LYS A 118 9.18 -0.36 -12.47
C LYS A 118 7.99 0.11 -13.30
N ARG A 119 7.09 -0.81 -13.66
CA ARG A 119 5.83 -0.50 -14.32
C ARG A 119 4.99 0.38 -13.40
N VAL A 120 4.77 -0.03 -12.14
CA VAL A 120 4.00 0.77 -11.17
C VAL A 120 4.56 2.20 -11.01
N GLU A 121 5.88 2.37 -10.86
CA GLU A 121 6.51 3.72 -10.78
C GLU A 121 6.29 4.55 -12.04
N ARG A 122 6.32 3.94 -13.23
CA ARG A 122 6.10 4.64 -14.51
C ARG A 122 4.63 4.99 -14.73
N GLU A 123 3.71 4.09 -14.37
CA GLU A 123 2.27 4.27 -14.58
C GLU A 123 1.62 5.16 -13.51
N GLY A 124 2.36 5.57 -12.47
CA GLY A 124 1.95 6.58 -11.50
C GLY A 124 1.37 6.04 -10.19
N GLY A 125 1.68 4.79 -9.83
CA GLY A 125 1.31 4.24 -8.52
C GLY A 125 2.08 4.89 -7.38
N ASP A 126 1.49 4.90 -6.19
CA ASP A 126 1.99 5.66 -5.04
C ASP A 126 2.91 4.82 -4.15
N ARG A 127 2.63 3.52 -4.00
CA ARG A 127 3.44 2.56 -3.22
C ARG A 127 3.52 1.20 -3.93
N ILE A 128 4.52 0.40 -3.57
CA ILE A 128 4.53 -1.04 -3.83
C ILE A 128 4.01 -1.72 -2.56
N HIS A 129 2.84 -2.37 -2.65
CA HIS A 129 2.32 -3.20 -1.55
C HIS A 129 2.85 -4.63 -1.68
N LEU A 130 3.29 -5.19 -0.56
CA LEU A 130 4.09 -6.42 -0.48
C LEU A 130 3.40 -7.41 0.46
N ASP A 131 2.56 -8.25 -0.12
CA ASP A 131 1.82 -9.32 0.56
C ASP A 131 2.73 -10.50 0.93
N VAL A 132 3.17 -10.55 2.18
CA VAL A 132 4.07 -11.57 2.71
C VAL A 132 3.29 -12.61 3.51
N MET A 133 3.37 -13.87 3.09
CA MET A 133 2.60 -14.98 3.64
C MET A 133 3.52 -16.17 3.94
N ASP A 134 3.27 -16.91 5.04
CA ASP A 134 4.16 -17.97 5.56
C ASP A 134 3.57 -19.40 5.54
N ALA A 135 2.42 -19.60 4.89
CA ALA A 135 1.62 -20.84 4.91
C ALA A 135 1.11 -21.31 6.30
N HIS A 136 1.27 -20.51 7.36
CA HIS A 136 0.81 -20.83 8.72
C HIS A 136 -0.31 -19.88 9.17
N PHE A 137 -0.10 -18.56 9.07
CA PHE A 137 -1.13 -17.58 9.41
C PHE A 137 -2.22 -17.48 8.34
N VAL A 138 -1.87 -17.69 7.08
CA VAL A 138 -2.78 -17.86 5.95
C VAL A 138 -2.40 -19.10 5.15
N PRO A 139 -3.34 -19.78 4.47
CA PRO A 139 -3.08 -21.03 3.74
C PRO A 139 -2.41 -20.80 2.37
N ASN A 140 -1.42 -19.91 2.30
CA ASN A 140 -0.65 -19.58 1.09
C ASN A 140 0.78 -19.12 1.46
N LEU A 141 1.72 -19.24 0.51
CA LEU A 141 3.14 -18.88 0.67
C LEU A 141 3.54 -17.96 -0.48
N THR A 142 4.12 -16.79 -0.18
CA THR A 142 4.53 -15.80 -1.21
C THR A 142 6.04 -15.65 -1.27
N PHE A 143 6.59 -14.60 -0.67
CA PHE A 143 8.01 -14.26 -0.70
C PHE A 143 8.42 -13.54 0.58
N GLY A 144 9.69 -13.70 1.00
CA GLY A 144 10.23 -13.06 2.21
C GLY A 144 11.11 -11.83 1.94
N ALA A 145 11.73 -11.33 3.02
CA ALA A 145 12.60 -10.16 3.04
C ALA A 145 13.71 -10.16 1.97
N VAL A 146 14.28 -11.33 1.63
CA VAL A 146 15.32 -11.46 0.59
C VAL A 146 14.84 -10.95 -0.78
N THR A 147 13.60 -11.29 -1.17
CA THR A 147 13.00 -10.83 -2.44
C THR A 147 12.77 -9.32 -2.41
N ILE A 148 12.27 -8.79 -1.29
CA ILE A 148 12.03 -7.36 -1.09
C ILE A 148 13.36 -6.59 -1.19
N LYS A 149 14.43 -7.05 -0.52
CA LYS A 149 15.77 -6.45 -0.56
C LYS A 149 16.36 -6.42 -1.98
N ALA A 150 16.06 -7.42 -2.81
CA ALA A 150 16.44 -7.44 -4.23
C ALA A 150 15.62 -6.45 -5.10
N LEU A 151 14.34 -6.23 -4.76
CA LEU A 151 13.46 -5.26 -5.42
C LEU A 151 13.74 -3.81 -5.00
N ARG A 152 14.28 -3.57 -3.80
CA ARG A 152 14.48 -2.22 -3.23
C ARG A 152 15.26 -1.27 -4.14
N ARG A 153 16.20 -1.80 -4.94
CA ARG A 153 17.01 -1.03 -5.91
C ARG A 153 16.36 -0.85 -7.29
N ARG A 154 15.13 -1.33 -7.48
CA ARG A 154 14.43 -1.36 -8.78
C ARG A 154 13.40 -0.23 -8.94
N THR A 155 12.95 0.36 -7.83
CA THR A 155 12.00 1.48 -7.82
C THR A 155 12.29 2.47 -6.68
N ARG A 156 11.86 3.73 -6.87
CA ARG A 156 11.87 4.79 -5.85
C ARG A 156 10.58 4.88 -5.03
N LEU A 157 9.53 4.15 -5.39
CA LEU A 157 8.28 4.14 -4.62
C LEU A 157 8.52 3.53 -3.22
N PRO A 158 7.84 4.02 -2.18
CA PRO A 158 7.92 3.41 -0.86
C PRO A 158 7.40 1.96 -0.89
N PHE A 159 7.99 1.14 -0.03
CA PHE A 159 7.62 -0.26 0.17
C PHE A 159 6.71 -0.39 1.38
N ASP A 160 5.54 -0.96 1.15
CA ASP A 160 4.45 -1.10 2.11
C ASP A 160 4.25 -2.59 2.36
N ALA A 161 4.81 -3.09 3.47
CA ALA A 161 4.84 -4.53 3.75
C ALA A 161 3.67 -4.97 4.61
N HIS A 162 2.89 -5.92 4.09
CA HIS A 162 1.79 -6.56 4.77
C HIS A 162 2.23 -7.97 5.20
N LEU A 163 2.48 -8.14 6.50
CA LEU A 163 2.95 -9.41 7.07
C LEU A 163 1.77 -10.25 7.55
N MET A 164 1.28 -11.13 6.69
CA MET A 164 0.34 -12.21 6.98
C MET A 164 1.11 -13.45 7.47
N ILE A 165 1.85 -13.32 8.56
CA ILE A 165 2.73 -14.36 9.12
C ILE A 165 2.50 -14.54 10.63
N SER A 166 2.79 -15.73 11.17
CA SER A 166 2.50 -16.09 12.57
C SER A 166 3.46 -15.48 13.60
N GLU A 167 4.69 -15.17 13.20
CA GLU A 167 5.74 -14.63 14.08
C GLU A 167 6.32 -13.29 13.58
N PRO A 168 5.53 -12.22 13.36
CA PRO A 168 6.04 -10.98 12.76
C PRO A 168 7.18 -10.35 13.55
N GLY A 169 7.15 -10.42 14.88
CA GLY A 169 8.20 -9.87 15.74
C GLY A 169 9.56 -10.55 15.57
N ARG A 170 9.58 -11.83 15.18
CA ARG A 170 10.82 -12.59 14.93
C ARG A 170 11.57 -12.15 13.68
N TYR A 171 10.83 -11.74 12.65
CA TYR A 171 11.39 -11.40 11.33
C TYR A 171 11.43 -9.88 11.07
N ILE A 172 11.02 -9.05 12.04
CA ILE A 172 10.77 -7.62 11.80
C ILE A 172 12.03 -6.88 11.33
N ASP A 173 13.19 -7.21 11.91
CA ASP A 173 14.47 -6.64 11.51
C ASP A 173 14.81 -6.97 10.06
N GLU A 174 14.51 -8.17 9.55
CA GLU A 174 14.78 -8.54 8.17
C GLU A 174 13.99 -7.68 7.16
N TYR A 175 12.74 -7.34 7.47
CA TYR A 175 11.90 -6.47 6.63
C TYR A 175 12.34 -5.01 6.70
N LEU A 176 12.77 -4.53 7.87
CA LEU A 176 13.41 -3.22 8.01
C LEU A 176 14.70 -3.14 7.17
N ASP A 177 15.54 -4.17 7.24
CA ASP A 177 16.79 -4.32 6.49
C ASP A 177 16.59 -4.54 4.98
N ALA A 178 15.42 -5.01 4.56
CA ALA A 178 15.00 -5.09 3.16
C ALA A 178 14.63 -3.72 2.58
N GLY A 179 14.41 -2.71 3.43
CA GLY A 179 14.04 -1.36 3.05
C GLY A 179 12.54 -1.17 2.87
N CYS A 180 11.74 -1.81 3.72
CA CYS A 180 10.33 -1.46 3.91
C CYS A 180 10.22 -0.07 4.57
N ASP A 181 9.28 0.74 4.09
CA ASP A 181 9.04 2.10 4.56
C ASP A 181 7.85 2.15 5.53
N SER A 182 6.86 1.27 5.33
CA SER A 182 5.80 0.91 6.26
C SER A 182 5.76 -0.61 6.47
N ILE A 183 5.40 -1.05 7.68
CA ILE A 183 5.17 -2.46 8.01
C ILE A 183 3.86 -2.57 8.81
N THR A 184 2.92 -3.33 8.25
CA THR A 184 1.61 -3.63 8.83
C THR A 184 1.50 -5.13 9.01
N PHE A 185 1.10 -5.59 10.21
CA PHE A 185 0.91 -7.02 10.51
C PHE A 185 -0.41 -7.23 11.23
N HIS A 186 -0.86 -8.48 11.35
CA HIS A 186 -2.18 -8.78 11.86
C HIS A 186 -2.32 -8.66 13.38
N VAL A 187 -3.43 -8.11 13.88
CA VAL A 187 -3.77 -8.11 15.31
C VAL A 187 -4.12 -9.52 15.83
N GLU A 188 -4.39 -10.48 14.93
CA GLU A 188 -4.71 -11.87 15.26
C GLU A 188 -3.47 -12.75 15.55
N VAL A 189 -2.25 -12.17 15.58
CA VAL A 189 -1.05 -12.87 16.09
C VAL A 189 -1.06 -12.87 17.63
N SER A 190 -0.15 -13.62 18.26
CA SER A 190 -0.06 -13.68 19.72
C SER A 190 0.19 -12.29 20.32
N ALA A 191 -0.60 -11.91 21.33
CA ALA A 191 -0.65 -10.55 21.86
C ALA A 191 0.71 -10.04 22.39
N GLU A 192 1.53 -10.94 22.94
CA GLU A 192 2.88 -10.65 23.43
C GLU A 192 3.85 -10.18 22.34
N GLN A 193 3.55 -10.44 21.05
CA GLN A 193 4.35 -9.95 19.93
C GLN A 193 3.98 -8.53 19.52
N ILE A 194 2.74 -8.09 19.75
CA ILE A 194 2.15 -6.93 19.05
C ILE A 194 2.85 -5.64 19.44
N GLU A 195 2.82 -5.26 20.71
CA GLU A 195 3.42 -4.00 21.17
C GLU A 195 4.95 -3.93 20.93
N PRO A 196 5.76 -4.96 21.26
CA PRO A 196 7.19 -4.94 20.95
C PRO A 196 7.49 -4.77 19.46
N THR A 197 6.72 -5.42 18.58
CA THR A 197 6.91 -5.32 17.12
C THR A 197 6.56 -3.91 16.63
N LEU A 198 5.42 -3.33 17.07
CA LEU A 198 5.04 -1.97 16.73
C LEU A 198 6.11 -0.95 17.18
N ARG A 199 6.60 -1.06 18.42
CA ARG A 199 7.67 -0.19 18.95
C ARG A 199 8.94 -0.31 18.11
N ARG A 200 9.39 -1.53 17.80
CA ARG A 200 10.61 -1.79 17.01
C ARG A 200 10.56 -1.16 15.61
N VAL A 201 9.40 -1.17 14.94
CA VAL A 201 9.19 -0.52 13.64
C VAL A 201 9.29 1.01 13.76
N ARG A 202 8.64 1.60 14.77
CA ARG A 202 8.70 3.05 15.04
C ARG A 202 10.10 3.53 15.37
N GLU A 203 10.85 2.77 16.18
CA GLU A 203 12.24 3.05 16.54
C GLU A 203 13.18 3.04 15.31
N ALA A 204 12.86 2.25 14.29
CA ALA A 204 13.55 2.28 13.00
C ALA A 204 13.14 3.47 12.09
N GLY A 205 12.30 4.38 12.58
CA GLY A 205 11.78 5.53 11.83
C GLY A 205 10.77 5.15 10.74
N ARG A 206 10.10 4.00 10.88
CA ARG A 206 9.14 3.44 9.90
C ARG A 206 7.72 3.50 10.44
N ALA A 207 6.74 3.58 9.54
CA ALA A 207 5.33 3.61 9.93
C ALA A 207 4.89 2.19 10.36
N ALA A 208 4.35 2.09 11.58
CA ALA A 208 3.91 0.83 12.17
C ALA A 208 2.39 0.68 12.06
N GLY A 209 1.92 -0.49 11.59
CA GLY A 209 0.50 -0.72 11.36
C GLY A 209 -0.04 -2.02 11.93
N LEU A 210 -1.36 -2.04 12.19
CA LEU A 210 -2.10 -3.27 12.39
C LEU A 210 -3.19 -3.48 11.33
N ALA A 211 -3.25 -4.71 10.82
CA ALA A 211 -4.33 -5.23 10.00
C ALA A 211 -5.34 -6.01 10.85
N LEU A 212 -6.58 -6.09 10.37
CA LEU A 212 -7.59 -6.98 10.93
C LEU A 212 -8.42 -7.66 9.83
N ARG A 213 -8.74 -8.94 10.04
CA ARG A 213 -9.58 -9.77 9.17
C ARG A 213 -11.04 -9.26 9.11
N PRO A 214 -11.82 -9.66 8.09
CA PRO A 214 -13.27 -9.44 8.05
C PRO A 214 -14.01 -9.82 9.34
N GLY A 215 -13.72 -10.99 9.93
CA GLY A 215 -14.37 -11.45 11.17
C GLY A 215 -13.94 -10.73 12.45
N THR A 216 -12.79 -10.05 12.47
CA THR A 216 -12.21 -9.47 13.70
C THR A 216 -12.86 -8.13 14.04
N PRO A 217 -13.27 -7.87 15.30
CA PRO A 217 -13.83 -6.59 15.70
C PRO A 217 -12.75 -5.50 15.76
N LEU A 218 -13.05 -4.30 15.25
CA LEU A 218 -12.11 -3.16 15.23
C LEU A 218 -11.60 -2.77 16.62
N ALA A 219 -12.41 -2.97 17.66
CA ALA A 219 -12.04 -2.72 19.06
C ALA A 219 -10.79 -3.50 19.53
N ALA A 220 -10.38 -4.57 18.82
CA ALA A 220 -9.12 -5.26 19.07
C ALA A 220 -7.88 -4.37 18.87
N LEU A 221 -7.99 -3.27 18.12
CA LEU A 221 -6.90 -2.30 17.90
C LEU A 221 -6.79 -1.23 18.99
N GLU A 222 -7.83 -1.02 19.80
CA GLU A 222 -7.88 0.06 20.80
C GLU A 222 -6.71 0.05 21.80
N PRO A 223 -6.23 -1.11 22.32
CA PRO A 223 -5.07 -1.15 23.23
C PRO A 223 -3.77 -0.61 22.62
N TYR A 224 -3.67 -0.61 21.29
CA TYR A 224 -2.45 -0.25 20.57
C TYR A 224 -2.51 1.15 19.94
N ARG A 225 -3.64 1.87 20.07
CA ARG A 225 -3.98 3.14 19.40
C ARG A 225 -2.80 4.10 19.21
N GLU A 226 -2.10 4.45 20.28
CA GLU A 226 -0.99 5.40 20.29
C GLU A 226 0.22 4.96 19.42
N LEU A 227 0.41 3.64 19.29
CA LEU A 227 1.49 3.04 18.50
C LEU A 227 1.16 2.93 17.00
N LEU A 228 -0.12 3.00 16.61
CA LEU A 228 -0.56 2.81 15.22
C LEU A 228 -0.37 4.07 14.38
N ASP A 229 0.46 3.99 13.35
CA ASP A 229 0.49 4.97 12.26
C ASP A 229 -0.37 4.51 11.08
N ILE A 230 -0.63 3.20 10.98
CA ILE A 230 -1.47 2.59 9.95
C ILE A 230 -2.54 1.70 10.60
N VAL A 231 -3.79 1.80 10.12
CA VAL A 231 -4.85 0.82 10.37
C VAL A 231 -5.30 0.25 9.03
N MET A 232 -5.18 -1.06 8.85
CA MET A 232 -5.59 -1.73 7.61
C MET A 232 -6.82 -2.61 7.79
N VAL A 233 -7.89 -2.27 7.07
CA VAL A 233 -9.13 -3.05 7.05
C VAL A 233 -9.07 -4.05 5.90
N MET A 234 -9.00 -5.34 6.23
CA MET A 234 -9.20 -6.39 5.23
C MET A 234 -10.68 -6.49 4.85
N THR A 235 -10.97 -6.39 3.57
CA THR A 235 -12.31 -6.49 2.95
C THR A 235 -12.45 -7.75 2.09
N VAL A 236 -11.54 -8.71 2.28
CA VAL A 236 -11.57 -10.13 1.86
C VAL A 236 -10.86 -10.94 2.95
N GLU A 237 -10.97 -12.27 2.98
CA GLU A 237 -10.10 -13.07 3.85
C GLU A 237 -8.65 -13.05 3.32
N PRO A 238 -7.64 -12.73 4.16
CA PRO A 238 -6.26 -12.63 3.70
C PRO A 238 -5.72 -13.98 3.21
N GLY A 239 -4.86 -13.93 2.19
CA GLY A 239 -4.18 -15.10 1.63
C GLY A 239 -4.22 -15.21 0.11
N PHE A 240 -5.21 -14.60 -0.58
CA PHE A 240 -5.35 -14.72 -2.04
C PHE A 240 -5.79 -13.41 -2.71
N GLY A 241 -5.19 -13.10 -3.85
CA GLY A 241 -5.62 -12.02 -4.74
C GLY A 241 -6.93 -12.34 -5.48
N GLY A 242 -7.47 -11.36 -6.20
CA GLY A 242 -8.64 -11.52 -7.08
C GLY A 242 -10.01 -11.76 -6.41
N GLN A 243 -10.08 -11.88 -5.08
CA GLN A 243 -11.31 -12.07 -4.32
C GLN A 243 -12.30 -10.89 -4.44
N ALA A 244 -13.58 -11.15 -4.18
CA ALA A 244 -14.66 -10.16 -4.25
C ALA A 244 -14.73 -9.30 -2.98
N PHE A 245 -14.86 -7.99 -3.16
CA PHE A 245 -14.91 -6.99 -2.10
C PHE A 245 -16.14 -7.13 -1.18
N MET A 246 -15.91 -7.12 0.14
CA MET A 246 -16.95 -7.18 1.17
C MET A 246 -17.38 -5.77 1.60
N GLU A 247 -18.42 -5.25 0.95
CA GLU A 247 -18.92 -3.87 1.18
C GLU A 247 -19.45 -3.66 2.60
N ASP A 248 -20.09 -4.67 3.18
CA ASP A 248 -20.60 -4.66 4.56
C ASP A 248 -19.47 -4.48 5.58
N VAL A 249 -18.33 -5.16 5.37
CA VAL A 249 -17.13 -5.02 6.20
C VAL A 249 -16.54 -3.61 6.07
N ALA A 250 -16.48 -3.07 4.86
CA ALA A 250 -16.00 -1.72 4.62
C ALA A 250 -16.86 -0.68 5.34
N ARG A 251 -18.19 -0.73 5.15
CA ARG A 251 -19.17 0.13 5.84
C ARG A 251 -19.09 0.02 7.36
N ALA A 252 -18.89 -1.19 7.88
CA ALA A 252 -18.84 -1.43 9.33
C ALA A 252 -17.57 -0.89 10.01
N LYS A 253 -16.45 -0.75 9.28
CA LYS A 253 -15.10 -0.57 9.85
C LYS A 253 -14.30 0.63 9.37
N VAL A 254 -14.33 1.01 8.08
CA VAL A 254 -13.34 1.95 7.50
C VAL A 254 -13.42 3.33 8.15
N LEU A 255 -14.63 3.87 8.34
CA LEU A 255 -14.83 5.14 9.05
C LEU A 255 -14.37 5.06 10.52
N LYS A 256 -14.70 3.97 11.22
CA LYS A 256 -14.30 3.79 12.63
C LYS A 256 -12.78 3.60 12.77
N ALA A 257 -12.12 3.05 11.75
CA ALA A 257 -10.66 2.97 11.68
C ALA A 257 -10.04 4.37 11.54
N ARG A 258 -10.70 5.27 10.81
CA ARG A 258 -10.35 6.70 10.80
C ARG A 258 -10.56 7.33 12.18
N ASP A 259 -11.67 7.05 12.86
CA ASP A 259 -11.94 7.56 14.22
C ASP A 259 -10.85 7.14 15.23
N LEU A 260 -10.36 5.90 15.14
CA LEU A 260 -9.25 5.40 15.95
C LEU A 260 -8.00 6.29 15.80
N LEU A 261 -7.69 6.72 14.57
CA LEU A 261 -6.54 7.56 14.23
C LEU A 261 -6.79 9.08 14.35
N THR A 262 -7.93 9.55 14.86
CA THR A 262 -8.22 11.00 15.00
C THR A 262 -7.25 11.76 15.93
N HIS A 263 -6.57 11.06 16.85
CA HIS A 263 -5.48 11.61 17.66
C HIS A 263 -4.24 11.96 16.81
N LYS A 264 -4.07 11.31 15.65
CA LYS A 264 -3.06 11.56 14.61
C LYS A 264 -3.70 12.14 13.35
N LEU A 265 -4.25 13.36 13.47
CA LEU A 265 -4.81 14.13 12.34
C LEU A 265 -3.88 14.19 11.11
N HIS A 266 -2.58 14.12 11.34
CA HIS A 266 -1.53 14.03 10.32
C HIS A 266 -0.67 12.81 10.59
N GLY A 267 -0.34 12.05 9.54
CA GLY A 267 0.49 10.85 9.61
C GLY A 267 -0.26 9.54 9.91
N GLY A 268 -1.49 9.58 10.43
CA GLY A 268 -2.34 8.40 10.61
C GLY A 268 -3.05 7.98 9.31
N GLU A 269 -2.67 6.81 8.76
CA GLU A 269 -3.20 6.29 7.50
C GLU A 269 -4.23 5.17 7.70
N VAL A 270 -5.38 5.27 7.02
CA VAL A 270 -6.34 4.16 6.88
C VAL A 270 -6.11 3.48 5.54
N HIS A 271 -5.80 2.19 5.60
CA HIS A 271 -5.57 1.34 4.44
C HIS A 271 -6.76 0.40 4.24
N VAL A 272 -7.12 0.12 3.00
CA VAL A 272 -8.12 -0.90 2.65
C VAL A 272 -7.53 -1.85 1.64
N ASP A 273 -7.56 -3.14 1.97
CA ASP A 273 -7.05 -4.23 1.14
C ASP A 273 -8.12 -5.31 0.92
N GLY A 274 -8.04 -5.98 -0.23
CA GLY A 274 -9.01 -6.96 -0.71
C GLY A 274 -9.99 -6.37 -1.72
N GLY A 275 -10.03 -6.90 -2.95
CA GLY A 275 -11.08 -6.60 -3.93
C GLY A 275 -11.22 -5.15 -4.40
N VAL A 276 -10.37 -4.22 -3.96
CA VAL A 276 -10.43 -2.79 -4.30
C VAL A 276 -10.25 -2.58 -5.80
N ASN A 277 -11.12 -1.74 -6.38
CA ASN A 277 -11.15 -1.42 -7.80
C ASN A 277 -11.92 -0.10 -8.01
N ARG A 278 -12.15 0.31 -9.28
CA ARG A 278 -12.85 1.58 -9.56
C ARG A 278 -14.29 1.62 -9.01
N ASP A 279 -15.00 0.49 -8.99
CA ASP A 279 -16.43 0.41 -8.69
C ASP A 279 -16.72 0.62 -7.19
N ASN A 280 -15.71 0.47 -6.32
CA ASN A 280 -15.81 0.72 -4.88
C ASN A 280 -14.88 1.85 -4.37
N ALA A 281 -14.06 2.45 -5.23
CA ALA A 281 -13.11 3.48 -4.84
C ALA A 281 -13.78 4.72 -4.21
N GLU A 282 -14.91 5.16 -4.78
CA GLU A 282 -15.70 6.28 -4.28
C GLU A 282 -16.20 6.03 -2.85
N LEU A 283 -16.83 4.88 -2.61
CA LEU A 283 -17.31 4.47 -1.30
C LEU A 283 -16.18 4.47 -0.24
N LEU A 284 -15.02 3.91 -0.60
CA LEU A 284 -13.86 3.83 0.30
C LEU A 284 -13.26 5.21 0.61
N GLY A 285 -13.24 6.10 -0.39
CA GLY A 285 -12.89 7.50 -0.20
C GLY A 285 -13.83 8.24 0.75
N GLY A 286 -15.14 8.00 0.62
CA GLY A 286 -16.18 8.58 1.49
C GLY A 286 -16.09 8.13 2.95
N PHE A 287 -15.60 6.92 3.21
CA PHE A 287 -15.27 6.46 4.56
C PHE A 287 -13.88 6.89 5.05
N GLY A 288 -13.13 7.67 4.26
CA GLY A 288 -11.87 8.28 4.67
C GLY A 288 -10.66 7.35 4.59
N ALA A 289 -10.66 6.36 3.69
CA ALA A 289 -9.44 5.61 3.34
C ALA A 289 -8.41 6.53 2.66
N ASP A 290 -7.13 6.38 3.00
CA ASP A 290 -6.02 7.10 2.34
C ASP A 290 -5.29 6.23 1.33
N ILE A 291 -5.07 4.95 1.70
CA ILE A 291 -4.36 3.98 0.86
C ILE A 291 -5.35 2.92 0.39
N LEU A 292 -5.51 2.86 -0.92
CA LEU A 292 -6.25 1.81 -1.61
C LEU A 292 -5.24 0.77 -2.11
N VAL A 293 -5.29 -0.45 -1.55
CA VAL A 293 -4.41 -1.55 -1.98
C VAL A 293 -5.05 -2.27 -3.16
N VAL A 294 -4.39 -2.21 -4.33
CA VAL A 294 -4.98 -2.67 -5.60
C VAL A 294 -4.08 -3.70 -6.26
N GLY A 295 -4.55 -4.96 -6.28
CA GLY A 295 -3.93 -6.09 -6.99
C GLY A 295 -4.56 -6.30 -8.39
N SER A 296 -5.40 -7.34 -8.51
CA SER A 296 -5.95 -7.86 -9.77
C SER A 296 -6.58 -6.84 -10.74
N ALA A 297 -7.07 -5.69 -10.24
CA ALA A 297 -7.56 -4.62 -11.10
C ALA A 297 -6.44 -3.97 -11.95
N LEU A 298 -5.19 -3.92 -11.46
CA LEU A 298 -4.03 -3.39 -12.19
C LEU A 298 -3.34 -4.43 -13.08
N TRP A 299 -3.38 -5.71 -12.70
CA TRP A 299 -2.61 -6.78 -13.37
C TRP A 299 -3.43 -7.65 -14.30
N THR A 300 -4.64 -8.06 -13.89
CA THR A 300 -5.45 -9.08 -14.56
C THR A 300 -6.60 -8.46 -15.36
N LYS A 301 -7.29 -7.46 -14.78
CA LYS A 301 -8.47 -6.81 -15.39
C LYS A 301 -8.10 -5.54 -16.16
N GLY A 302 -7.08 -4.82 -15.70
CA GLY A 302 -6.63 -3.54 -16.26
C GLY A 302 -5.83 -3.67 -17.55
N ARG A 303 -6.40 -3.23 -18.68
CA ARG A 303 -5.66 -3.09 -19.95
C ARG A 303 -4.67 -1.93 -19.93
N ASP A 304 -4.96 -0.87 -19.20
CA ASP A 304 -4.11 0.30 -18.99
C ASP A 304 -4.04 0.60 -17.48
N MET A 305 -2.91 0.23 -16.86
CA MET A 305 -2.66 0.39 -15.42
C MET A 305 -2.61 1.85 -15.00
N GLY A 306 -2.02 2.73 -15.82
CA GLY A 306 -1.90 4.16 -15.48
C GLY A 306 -3.26 4.86 -15.52
N ARG A 307 -4.12 4.50 -16.49
CA ARG A 307 -5.52 4.93 -16.50
C ARG A 307 -6.28 4.42 -15.28
N GLU A 308 -6.07 3.16 -14.89
CA GLU A 308 -6.76 2.56 -13.73
C GLU A 308 -6.41 3.28 -12.43
N ILE A 309 -5.11 3.52 -12.18
CA ILE A 309 -4.61 4.23 -11.00
C ILE A 309 -5.21 5.64 -10.93
N ARG A 310 -5.23 6.38 -12.06
CA ARG A 310 -5.83 7.73 -12.11
C ARG A 310 -7.34 7.71 -11.83
N LEU A 311 -8.06 6.71 -12.35
CA LEU A 311 -9.52 6.61 -12.18
C LEU A 311 -9.91 6.24 -10.75
N ILE A 312 -9.27 5.21 -10.17
CA ILE A 312 -9.50 4.79 -8.78
C ILE A 312 -9.30 5.97 -7.83
N ARG A 313 -8.23 6.75 -8.03
CA ARG A 313 -7.91 7.89 -7.16
C ARG A 313 -8.86 9.05 -7.33
N ALA A 314 -9.22 9.40 -8.56
CA ALA A 314 -10.21 10.45 -8.82
C ALA A 314 -11.56 10.13 -8.17
N LEU A 315 -12.04 8.88 -8.28
CA LEU A 315 -13.28 8.43 -7.67
C LEU A 315 -13.20 8.44 -6.13
N ALA A 316 -12.07 8.01 -5.54
CA ALA A 316 -11.89 8.07 -4.09
C ALA A 316 -11.80 9.52 -3.56
N ASP A 317 -11.15 10.43 -4.27
CA ASP A 317 -11.15 11.87 -3.91
C ASP A 317 -12.55 12.49 -4.00
N GLU A 318 -13.34 12.06 -4.98
CA GLU A 318 -14.72 12.48 -5.23
C GLU A 318 -15.65 11.97 -4.12
N GLY A 319 -15.58 10.67 -3.80
CA GLY A 319 -16.31 10.09 -2.69
C GLY A 319 -15.94 10.68 -1.33
N TYR A 320 -14.68 11.09 -1.12
CA TYR A 320 -14.27 11.84 0.08
C TYR A 320 -14.92 13.24 0.17
N GLN A 321 -15.18 13.89 -0.98
CA GLN A 321 -15.80 15.21 -1.03
C GLN A 321 -17.31 15.14 -0.81
N TYR A 322 -17.96 14.07 -1.29
CA TYR A 322 -19.38 13.82 -1.04
C TYR A 322 -19.60 13.19 0.33
N ALA A 323 -20.58 13.71 1.06
CA ALA A 323 -20.79 13.33 2.45
C ALA A 323 -21.58 12.01 2.61
N LEU A 324 -21.02 10.92 2.05
CA LEU A 324 -21.52 9.54 2.12
C LEU A 324 -21.61 8.97 3.55
N ASN A 325 -21.16 9.75 4.54
CA ASN A 325 -21.24 9.51 5.97
C ASN A 325 -22.25 10.49 6.63
N ASP A 326 -23.52 10.45 6.21
CA ASP A 326 -24.63 11.22 6.77
C ASP A 326 -24.38 12.74 6.92
N GLY A 327 -23.62 13.35 6.00
CA GLY A 327 -23.25 14.77 6.07
C GLY A 327 -21.94 15.07 6.84
N VAL A 328 -21.39 14.11 7.58
CA VAL A 328 -20.22 14.27 8.45
C VAL A 328 -18.93 13.91 7.69
N PRO A 329 -17.97 14.85 7.49
CA PRO A 329 -16.71 14.52 6.83
C PRO A 329 -15.88 13.54 7.69
N PRO A 330 -15.22 12.52 7.10
CA PRO A 330 -14.44 11.53 7.85
C PRO A 330 -13.20 12.12 8.55
N ILE A 331 -12.84 13.38 8.26
CA ILE A 331 -11.87 14.14 9.08
C ILE A 331 -12.61 15.30 9.73
N PRO A 332 -12.42 15.52 11.05
CA PRO A 332 -12.97 16.67 11.76
C PRO A 332 -12.48 17.99 11.13
N ARG A 333 -13.33 18.59 10.26
CA ARG A 333 -13.03 19.87 9.57
C ARG A 333 -12.98 21.04 10.55
N ASP A 334 -13.61 20.93 11.71
CA ASP A 334 -13.53 21.89 12.83
C ASP A 334 -12.10 22.07 13.38
N LYS A 335 -11.20 21.11 13.15
CA LYS A 335 -9.78 21.19 13.54
C LYS A 335 -8.88 21.73 12.42
N LEU A 336 -9.46 22.06 11.29
CA LEU A 336 -8.79 22.53 10.09
C LEU A 336 -9.34 23.90 9.65
N VAL A 337 -8.52 24.68 8.95
CA VAL A 337 -8.92 25.97 8.37
C VAL A 337 -8.56 26.00 6.90
N THR A 338 -9.44 26.54 6.06
CA THR A 338 -9.13 26.77 4.64
C THR A 338 -8.22 27.99 4.52
N PHE A 339 -6.92 27.74 4.36
CA PHE A 339 -5.89 28.76 4.24
C PHE A 339 -5.90 29.44 2.87
N ALA A 340 -6.25 28.73 1.80
CA ALA A 340 -6.39 29.33 0.47
C ALA A 340 -7.31 28.51 -0.43
N THR A 341 -7.98 29.19 -1.36
CA THR A 341 -8.73 28.56 -2.45
C THR A 341 -8.13 29.03 -3.77
N LEU A 342 -7.40 28.16 -4.47
CA LEU A 342 -6.55 28.52 -5.62
C LEU A 342 -6.73 27.58 -6.80
N PRO A 343 -6.49 28.02 -8.05
CA PRO A 343 -6.42 27.12 -9.20
C PRO A 343 -5.42 25.99 -8.96
N ARG A 344 -5.76 24.78 -9.42
CA ARG A 344 -5.05 23.52 -9.12
C ARG A 344 -3.51 23.55 -9.16
N ALA A 345 -2.93 24.28 -10.11
CA ALA A 345 -1.47 24.37 -10.27
C ALA A 345 -0.82 25.25 -9.17
N GLU A 346 -1.42 26.39 -8.87
CA GLU A 346 -0.99 27.29 -7.79
C GLU A 346 -1.19 26.61 -6.43
N ALA A 347 -2.35 25.97 -6.24
CA ALA A 347 -2.70 25.26 -5.02
C ALA A 347 -1.66 24.18 -4.64
N ARG A 348 -1.18 23.41 -5.62
CA ARG A 348 -0.14 22.39 -5.41
C ARG A 348 1.23 23.01 -5.11
N THR A 349 1.55 24.12 -5.76
CA THR A 349 2.83 24.83 -5.54
C THR A 349 2.89 25.37 -4.11
N LEU A 350 1.84 26.06 -3.68
CA LEU A 350 1.73 26.59 -2.32
C LEU A 350 1.66 25.46 -1.27
N ARG A 351 0.95 24.35 -1.55
CA ARG A 351 0.99 23.14 -0.70
C ARG A 351 2.43 22.66 -0.51
N ASP A 352 3.18 22.46 -1.59
CA ASP A 352 4.56 21.95 -1.52
C ASP A 352 5.51 22.90 -0.76
N GLU A 353 5.29 24.22 -0.85
CA GLU A 353 6.03 25.24 -0.09
C GLU A 353 5.71 25.21 1.42
N ILE A 354 4.44 25.07 1.78
CA ILE A 354 3.98 24.98 3.18
C ILE A 354 4.41 23.64 3.82
N GLU A 355 4.28 22.53 3.11
CA GLU A 355 4.77 21.22 3.57
C GLU A 355 6.30 21.20 3.75
N ALA A 356 7.06 21.88 2.87
CA ALA A 356 8.50 22.06 3.03
C ALA A 356 8.89 22.91 4.26
N ALA A 357 7.97 23.67 4.84
CA ALA A 357 8.13 24.35 6.12
C ALA A 357 7.74 23.51 7.34
N GLY A 358 7.29 22.26 7.15
CA GLY A 358 6.85 21.36 8.21
C GLY A 358 5.40 21.58 8.65
N ILE A 359 4.63 22.40 7.94
CA ILE A 359 3.18 22.57 8.17
C ILE A 359 2.44 21.62 7.21
N PRO A 360 1.67 20.64 7.69
CA PRO A 360 0.97 19.71 6.81
C PRO A 360 -0.21 20.41 6.11
N VAL A 361 -0.46 20.06 4.85
CA VAL A 361 -1.52 20.66 4.04
C VAL A 361 -2.39 19.59 3.40
N LEU A 362 -3.69 19.65 3.64
CA LEU A 362 -4.66 18.85 2.90
C LEU A 362 -5.19 19.65 1.70
N LEU A 363 -5.35 18.98 0.56
CA LEU A 363 -5.81 19.61 -0.68
C LEU A 363 -7.09 18.95 -1.18
N PHE A 364 -8.18 19.70 -1.23
CA PHE A 364 -9.49 19.22 -1.69
C PHE A 364 -10.01 20.08 -2.86
N ARG A 365 -10.87 19.55 -3.74
CA ARG A 365 -11.57 20.41 -4.71
C ARG A 365 -12.44 21.40 -3.93
N SER A 366 -12.53 22.64 -4.40
CA SER A 366 -13.33 23.64 -3.70
C SER A 366 -14.82 23.34 -3.84
N ALA A 367 -15.54 23.35 -2.72
CA ALA A 367 -17.00 23.18 -2.71
C ALA A 367 -17.75 24.39 -3.31
N ALA A 368 -17.05 25.49 -3.59
CA ALA A 368 -17.58 26.68 -4.24
C ALA A 368 -17.63 26.58 -5.78
N ASP A 369 -16.95 25.60 -6.39
CA ASP A 369 -16.99 25.38 -7.83
C ASP A 369 -18.18 24.51 -8.25
N PRO A 370 -18.82 24.77 -9.41
CA PRO A 370 -19.86 23.91 -9.95
C PRO A 370 -19.39 22.45 -10.15
N PRO A 371 -20.27 21.44 -9.94
CA PRO A 371 -19.91 20.03 -10.06
C PRO A 371 -19.48 19.62 -11.47
N ASP A 372 -19.79 20.42 -12.50
CA ASP A 372 -19.49 20.19 -13.92
C ASP A 372 -18.29 20.99 -14.48
N MET A 373 -17.65 21.85 -13.68
CA MET A 373 -16.50 22.67 -14.11
C MET A 373 -15.32 21.82 -14.65
N ASP A 374 -14.53 22.34 -15.59
CA ASP A 374 -13.34 21.62 -16.07
C ASP A 374 -12.27 21.47 -14.96
N ASP A 375 -11.67 20.28 -14.87
CA ASP A 375 -10.68 19.89 -13.84
C ASP A 375 -9.34 20.66 -13.99
N GLY A 376 -9.15 21.39 -15.09
CA GLY A 376 -8.09 22.38 -15.33
C GLY A 376 -8.44 23.82 -14.90
N GLN A 377 -9.72 24.15 -14.73
CA GLN A 377 -10.20 25.46 -14.28
C GLN A 377 -10.61 25.47 -12.79
N ARG A 378 -10.87 24.30 -12.21
CA ARG A 378 -11.25 24.15 -10.79
C ARG A 378 -10.21 24.69 -9.80
N HIS A 379 -10.72 25.33 -8.78
CA HIS A 379 -10.06 25.71 -7.55
C HIS A 379 -9.96 24.52 -6.59
N TRP A 380 -8.97 24.60 -5.72
CA TRP A 380 -8.70 23.64 -4.67
C TRP A 380 -8.51 24.40 -3.35
N ASP A 381 -9.18 23.91 -2.32
CA ASP A 381 -9.06 24.41 -0.95
C ASP A 381 -7.83 23.76 -0.30
N LEU A 382 -6.90 24.59 0.18
CA LEU A 382 -5.75 24.21 1.00
C LEU A 382 -6.17 24.29 2.46
N LEU A 383 -6.30 23.14 3.13
CA LEU A 383 -6.67 23.06 4.54
C LEU A 383 -5.44 22.81 5.40
N LEU A 384 -5.27 23.62 6.44
CA LEU A 384 -4.19 23.53 7.42
C LEU A 384 -4.75 23.17 8.81
N PRO A 385 -3.94 22.63 9.73
CA PRO A 385 -4.31 22.59 11.15
C PRO A 385 -4.60 24.02 11.64
N ALA A 386 -5.71 24.22 12.36
CA ALA A 386 -6.06 25.54 12.91
C ALA A 386 -4.93 26.13 13.77
N ALA A 387 -4.25 25.28 14.55
CA ALA A 387 -3.09 25.67 15.37
C ALA A 387 -1.86 26.14 14.57
N SER A 388 -1.82 25.90 13.26
CA SER A 388 -0.71 26.29 12.36
C SER A 388 -1.05 27.48 11.46
N GLU A 389 -2.28 28.00 11.50
CA GLU A 389 -2.75 29.06 10.61
C GLU A 389 -1.92 30.34 10.71
N ALA A 390 -1.69 30.83 11.92
CA ALA A 390 -0.93 32.06 12.15
C ALA A 390 0.51 31.96 11.62
N ALA A 391 1.19 30.83 11.86
CA ALA A 391 2.54 30.57 11.38
C ALA A 391 2.61 30.42 9.85
N ALA A 392 1.57 29.83 9.23
CA ALA A 392 1.45 29.79 7.78
C ALA A 392 1.18 31.18 7.19
N ALA A 393 0.31 31.98 7.82
CA ALA A 393 -0.04 33.33 7.37
C ALA A 393 1.15 34.30 7.44
N GLU A 394 1.97 34.20 8.50
CA GLU A 394 3.21 34.98 8.64
C GLU A 394 4.22 34.64 7.52
N ARG A 395 4.38 33.35 7.19
CA ARG A 395 5.42 32.87 6.29
C ARG A 395 5.04 32.87 4.81
N PHE A 396 3.78 32.65 4.47
CA PHE A 396 3.29 32.48 3.10
C PHE A 396 2.27 33.56 2.67
N GLY A 397 1.96 34.50 3.58
CA GLY A 397 0.97 35.56 3.39
C GLY A 397 -0.42 35.15 3.87
N SER A 398 -1.27 36.16 4.09
CA SER A 398 -2.62 35.99 4.65
C SER A 398 -3.50 35.02 3.85
N PRO A 399 -4.50 34.39 4.51
CA PRO A 399 -5.38 33.42 3.86
C PRO A 399 -6.02 33.95 2.57
N ARG A 400 -5.79 33.24 1.46
CA ARG A 400 -6.28 33.63 0.13
C ARG A 400 -7.64 33.00 -0.13
N ALA A 401 -8.67 33.51 0.52
CA ALA A 401 -10.03 33.36 0.01
C ALA A 401 -10.09 33.96 -1.41
N GLY A 402 -10.80 33.30 -2.33
CA GLY A 402 -10.83 33.68 -3.74
C GLY A 402 -11.18 35.15 -3.95
N ARG A 403 -10.48 35.82 -4.89
CA ARG A 403 -10.75 37.23 -5.22
C ARG A 403 -12.25 37.43 -5.44
N GLU A 404 -12.84 38.41 -4.76
CA GLU A 404 -14.20 38.84 -5.05
C GLU A 404 -14.34 39.13 -6.55
N ARG A 405 -15.43 38.63 -7.14
CA ARG A 405 -15.69 38.76 -8.57
C ARG A 405 -15.97 40.23 -8.89
N LYS A 406 -14.94 40.96 -9.33
CA LYS A 406 -15.17 42.14 -10.17
C LYS A 406 -15.65 41.65 -11.53
N THR A 407 -16.97 41.52 -11.66
CA THR A 407 -17.63 41.44 -12.96
C THR A 407 -17.18 42.65 -13.78
N PRO A 408 -16.62 42.47 -15.00
CA PRO A 408 -16.44 43.60 -15.90
C PRO A 408 -17.82 44.16 -16.25
N ALA A 409 -17.98 45.47 -16.12
CA ALA A 409 -19.19 46.20 -16.49
C ALA A 409 -19.26 46.45 -18.00
#